data_AF-A0A959TFT6-F1
#
_entry.id   AF-A0A959TFT6-F1
#
_cell.length_a   1.000
_cell.length_b   1.000
_cell.length_c   1.000
_cell.angle_alpha   90.00
_cell.angle_beta   90.00
_cell.angle_gamma   90.00
#
_symmetry.space_group_name_H-M   'P 1'
#
loop_
_entity.id
_entity.type
_entity.pdbx_description
1 polymer ?
#
loop_
_entity_poly.entity_id
_entity_poly.type
_entity_poly.pdbx_seq_one_letter_code
_entity_poly.pdbx_strand_id
1 'polypeptide(L)'
;TTYSASAADIAAGRIDFTLSSLNNGNCAPVSDQMTIWLTDGIIANAGPDQSVCVLSDHAQLQGAILNGSPTGTWTTTGSGTFSP
;
A
#
# COMPACT_ATOMS: atom_id res chain seq x y z
N THR A 1 20.52 -7.74 -12.56
CA THR A 1 20.14 -6.39 -13.02
C THR A 1 18.99 -5.93 -12.14
N THR A 2 19.03 -4.69 -11.65
CA THR A 2 18.02 -4.13 -10.74
C THR A 2 17.37 -2.94 -11.43
N TYR A 3 16.04 -2.87 -11.41
CA TYR A 3 15.28 -1.72 -11.86
C TYR A 3 14.83 -0.92 -10.63
N SER A 4 15.02 0.40 -10.64
CA SER A 4 14.51 1.31 -9.60
C SER A 4 13.39 2.14 -10.21
N ALA A 5 12.19 2.08 -9.63
CA ALA A 5 11.03 2.82 -10.10
C ALA A 5 11.29 4.34 -10.09
N SER A 6 10.91 5.00 -11.18
CA SER A 6 10.96 6.45 -11.33
C SER A 6 9.68 7.11 -10.81
N ALA A 7 9.70 8.43 -10.66
CA ALA A 7 8.49 9.20 -10.33
C ALA A 7 7.38 9.05 -11.39
N ALA A 8 7.75 8.85 -12.67
CA ALA A 8 6.79 8.61 -13.74
C ALA A 8 6.11 7.24 -13.60
N ASP A 9 6.86 6.21 -13.21
CA ASP A 9 6.30 4.87 -12.95
C ASP A 9 5.30 4.91 -11.80
N ILE A 10 5.67 5.58 -10.70
CA ILE A 10 4.81 5.77 -9.53
C ILE A 10 3.52 6.51 -9.94
N ALA A 11 3.65 7.60 -10.71
CA ALA A 11 2.49 8.34 -11.20
C ALA A 11 1.60 7.52 -12.16
N ALA A 12 2.18 6.60 -12.92
CA ALA A 12 1.44 5.69 -13.80
C ALA A 12 0.81 4.49 -13.06
N GLY A 13 1.22 4.22 -11.82
CA GLY A 13 0.73 3.11 -10.99
C GLY A 13 1.13 1.72 -11.50
N ARG A 14 1.99 1.62 -12.51
CA ARG A 14 2.48 0.34 -13.04
C ARG A 14 3.76 0.51 -13.87
N ILE A 15 4.44 -0.61 -14.09
CA ILE A 15 5.58 -0.75 -14.99
C ILE A 15 5.29 -1.89 -15.97
N ASP A 16 5.47 -1.64 -17.26
CA ASP A 16 5.28 -2.63 -18.32
C ASP A 16 6.65 -3.07 -18.88
N PHE A 17 7.07 -4.30 -18.58
CA PHE A 17 8.28 -4.90 -19.14
C PHE A 17 7.93 -5.73 -20.36
N THR A 18 8.49 -5.40 -21.52
CA THR A 18 8.31 -6.19 -22.75
C THR A 18 9.58 -6.95 -23.07
N LEU A 19 9.47 -8.27 -23.23
CA LEU A 19 10.54 -9.12 -23.75
C LEU A 19 10.23 -9.45 -25.20
N SER A 20 11.12 -9.10 -26.11
CA SER A 20 11.02 -9.47 -27.52
C SER A 20 12.13 -10.47 -27.86
N SER A 21 11.78 -11.55 -28.55
CA SER A 21 12.75 -12.54 -28.99
C SER A 21 13.70 -11.95 -30.04
N LEU A 22 14.99 -12.22 -29.89
CA LEU A 22 16.04 -11.80 -30.82
C LEU A 22 16.69 -13.03 -31.47
N ASN A 23 17.35 -12.84 -32.61
CA ASN A 23 18.03 -13.90 -33.37
C ASN A 23 17.11 -15.04 -33.86
N ASN A 24 15.93 -14.69 -34.37
CA ASN A 24 14.89 -15.66 -34.78
C ASN A 24 15.10 -16.28 -36.18
N GLY A 25 16.26 -16.05 -36.83
CA GLY A 25 16.51 -16.51 -38.20
C GLY A 25 15.46 -16.00 -39.19
N ASN A 26 14.72 -16.92 -39.81
CA ASN A 26 13.65 -16.60 -40.77
C ASN A 26 12.27 -16.39 -40.11
N CYS A 27 12.16 -16.59 -38.79
CA CYS A 27 10.91 -16.40 -38.07
C CYS A 27 10.73 -14.92 -37.68
N ALA A 28 9.48 -14.48 -37.62
CA ALA A 28 9.15 -13.18 -37.05
C ALA A 28 9.48 -13.17 -35.54
N PRO A 29 9.93 -12.02 -35.00
CA PRO A 29 10.09 -11.88 -33.55
C PRO A 29 8.73 -11.96 -32.85
N VAL A 30 8.73 -12.58 -31.68
CA VAL A 30 7.56 -12.67 -30.79
C VAL A 30 7.88 -11.88 -29.54
N SER A 31 6.88 -11.15 -29.03
CA SER A 31 6.99 -10.38 -27.80
C SER A 31 6.02 -10.89 -26.75
N ASP A 32 6.43 -10.78 -25.50
CA ASP A 32 5.61 -11.00 -24.33
C ASP A 32 5.75 -9.81 -23.37
N GLN A 33 4.71 -9.51 -22.60
CA GLN A 33 4.66 -8.35 -21.71
C GLN A 33 4.28 -8.77 -20.28
N MET A 34 5.09 -8.31 -19.33
CA MET A 34 4.84 -8.43 -17.90
C MET A 34 4.49 -7.05 -17.33
N THR A 35 3.34 -6.96 -16.66
CA THR A 35 2.93 -5.76 -15.95
C THR A 35 3.14 -5.92 -14.45
N ILE A 36 3.86 -4.98 -13.84
CA ILE A 36 3.99 -4.83 -12.39
C ILE A 36 3.13 -3.67 -11.95
N TRP A 37 2.15 -3.92 -11.07
CA TRP A 37 1.33 -2.86 -10.48
C TRP A 37 2.02 -2.27 -9.25
N LEU A 38 2.14 -0.95 -9.23
CA LEU A 38 2.58 -0.18 -8.07
C LEU A 38 1.34 0.26 -7.34
N THR A 39 1.08 -0.37 -6.19
CA THR A 39 -0.06 -0.02 -5.34
C THR A 39 0.41 0.86 -4.19
N ASP A 40 -0.44 1.79 -3.79
CA ASP A 40 -0.19 2.58 -2.60
C ASP A 40 -0.08 1.66 -1.37
N GLY A 41 0.80 2.04 -0.45
CA GLY A 41 0.90 1.34 0.83
C GLY A 41 -0.39 1.47 1.65
N ILE A 42 -0.64 0.49 2.51
CA ILE A 42 -1.73 0.54 3.48
C ILE A 42 -1.39 1.57 4.55
N ILE A 43 -2.31 2.49 4.82
CA ILE A 43 -2.16 3.50 5.87
C ILE A 43 -3.12 3.18 7.00
N ALA A 44 -2.60 2.99 8.22
CA ALA A 44 -3.39 2.92 9.43
C ALA A 44 -3.35 4.28 10.15
N ASN A 45 -4.49 4.96 10.23
CA ASN A 45 -4.62 6.26 10.88
C ASN A 45 -5.56 6.15 12.09
N ALA A 46 -5.09 6.50 13.28
CA ALA A 46 -5.88 6.43 14.51
C ALA A 46 -6.86 7.62 14.68
N GLY A 47 -6.77 8.62 13.81
CA GLY A 47 -7.43 9.92 13.94
C GLY A 47 -6.51 10.98 14.56
N PRO A 48 -7.01 12.19 14.80
CA PRO A 48 -6.25 13.28 15.42
C PRO A 48 -5.86 12.99 16.87
N ASP A 49 -4.81 13.65 17.34
CA ASP A 49 -4.40 13.61 18.75
C ASP A 49 -5.53 14.12 19.67
N GLN A 50 -5.72 13.43 20.81
CA GLN A 50 -6.78 13.74 21.76
C GLN A 50 -6.21 14.14 23.11
N SER A 51 -6.81 15.16 23.73
CA SER A 51 -6.53 15.53 25.12
C SER A 51 -7.62 14.97 26.05
N VAL A 52 -7.24 13.89 26.73
CA VAL A 52 -7.95 13.12 27.75
C VAL A 52 -8.19 13.86 29.10
N CYS A 53 -9.39 14.30 29.53
CA CYS A 53 -9.56 14.70 30.93
C CYS A 53 -9.53 13.47 31.85
N VAL A 54 -8.94 13.59 33.05
CA VAL A 54 -8.82 12.46 34.01
C VAL A 54 -10.17 11.89 34.47
N LEU A 55 -11.24 12.69 34.40
CA LEU A 55 -12.60 12.30 34.76
C LEU A 55 -13.36 11.62 33.61
N SER A 56 -12.81 11.62 32.39
CA SER A 56 -13.38 10.89 31.28
C SER A 56 -12.99 9.42 31.39
N ASP A 57 -13.97 8.54 31.29
CA ASP A 57 -13.82 7.09 31.37
C ASP A 57 -13.43 6.45 30.03
N HIS A 58 -13.60 7.16 28.91
CA HIS A 58 -13.23 6.71 27.57
C HIS A 58 -12.79 7.85 26.64
N ALA A 59 -12.10 7.47 25.56
CA ALA A 59 -11.72 8.33 24.44
C ALA A 59 -12.22 7.70 23.14
N GLN A 60 -12.96 8.44 22.32
CA GLN A 60 -13.50 7.91 21.08
C GLN A 60 -12.44 7.98 19.96
N LEU A 61 -12.00 6.82 19.49
CA LEU A 61 -11.05 6.74 18.38
C LEU A 61 -11.78 6.74 17.04
N GLN A 62 -11.24 7.47 16.06
CA GLN A 62 -11.77 7.56 14.70
C GLN A 62 -10.80 6.88 13.73
N GLY A 63 -10.51 5.60 14.02
CA GLY A 63 -9.56 4.81 13.25
C GLY A 63 -10.04 4.55 11.83
N ALA A 64 -9.15 4.74 10.86
CA ALA A 64 -9.37 4.42 9.46
C ALA A 64 -8.18 3.67 8.88
N ILE A 65 -8.47 2.66 8.07
CA ILE A 65 -7.49 2.03 7.18
C ILE A 65 -7.73 2.55 5.77
N LEU A 66 -6.69 3.08 5.12
CA LEU A 66 -6.74 3.57 3.75
C LEU A 66 -5.98 2.62 2.82
N ASN A 67 -6.40 2.57 1.55
CA ASN A 67 -5.73 1.86 0.46
C ASN A 67 -5.53 0.34 0.69
N GLY A 68 -6.36 -0.28 1.53
CA GLY A 68 -6.18 -1.67 1.90
C GLY A 68 -7.44 -2.33 2.45
N SER A 69 -7.25 -3.12 3.50
CA SER A 69 -8.34 -3.79 4.21
C SER A 69 -9.35 -2.80 4.78
N PRO A 70 -10.67 -3.10 4.76
CA PRO A 70 -11.66 -2.28 5.46
C PRO A 70 -11.56 -2.37 6.99
N THR A 71 -10.76 -3.30 7.51
CA THR A 71 -10.63 -3.57 8.95
C THR A 71 -9.18 -3.54 9.41
N GLY A 72 -8.99 -3.15 10.68
CA GLY A 72 -7.74 -3.24 11.41
C GLY A 72 -7.96 -3.73 12.85
N THR A 73 -6.86 -4.02 13.55
CA THR A 73 -6.89 -4.46 14.95
C THR A 73 -6.22 -3.43 15.83
N TRP A 74 -6.92 -2.97 16.86
CA TRP A 74 -6.33 -2.10 17.88
C TRP A 74 -5.49 -2.91 18.87
N THR A 75 -4.29 -2.44 19.15
CA THR A 75 -3.39 -3.01 20.16
C THR A 75 -2.75 -1.88 20.96
N THR A 76 -2.34 -2.17 22.20
CA THR A 76 -1.65 -1.21 23.05
C THR A 76 -0.58 -1.92 23.87
N THR A 77 0.51 -1.22 24.14
CA THR A 77 1.51 -1.61 25.14
C THR A 77 1.19 -1.05 26.53
N GLY A 78 0.16 -0.21 26.64
CA GLY A 78 -0.35 0.33 27.91
C GLY A 78 -1.37 -0.58 28.58
N SER A 79 -2.02 -0.07 29.64
CA SER A 79 -3.04 -0.79 30.42
C SER A 79 -4.48 -0.56 29.94
N GLY A 80 -4.69 0.24 28.89
CA GLY A 80 -6.00 0.52 28.33
C GLY A 80 -6.62 -0.67 27.60
N THR A 81 -7.90 -0.57 27.27
CA THR A 81 -8.63 -1.55 26.45
C THR A 81 -9.34 -0.86 25.30
N PHE A 82 -9.65 -1.63 24.24
CA PHE A 82 -10.43 -1.14 23.09
C PHE A 82 -11.75 -1.91 23.03
N SER A 83 -12.85 -1.18 22.89
CA SER A 83 -14.17 -1.72 22.61
C SER A 83 -14.74 -1.01 21.37
N PRO A 84 -15.35 -1.74 20.42
CA PRO A 84 -16.24 -1.11 19.44
C PRO A 84 -17.47 -0.50 20.12
#